data_AF-M0PCL4-F1
#
_entry.id   AF-M0PCL4-F1
#
_cell.length_a   1.000
_cell.length_b   1.000
_cell.length_c   1.000
_cell.angle_alpha   90.00
_cell.angle_beta   90.00
_cell.angle_gamma   90.00
#
_symmetry.space_group_name_H-M   'P 1'
#
loop_
_entity.id
_entity.type
_entity.pdbx_description
1 polymer ?
#
loop_
_entity_poly.entity_id
_entity_poly.type
_entity_poly.pdbx_seq_one_letter_code
_entity_poly.pdbx_strand_id
1 'polypeptide(L)'
;MRFTRIADGTATAYTVGVERLDPDDDPELEPAGYHSPQLLYAVMTPGAVVTDYDVHRLARALPGDAGWVVDELRDLDYEDLADPDPTRADA
;
A
#
# COMPACT_ATOMS: atom_id res chain seq x y z
N MET A 1 1.44 8.88 7.94
CA MET A 1 0.40 7.82 7.92
C MET A 1 -0.92 8.41 7.43
N ARG A 2 -1.27 8.16 6.15
CA ARG A 2 -2.53 8.61 5.52
C ARG A 2 -3.56 7.49 5.62
N PHE A 3 -4.78 7.83 5.99
CA PHE A 3 -5.90 6.89 6.06
C PHE A 3 -6.90 7.22 4.95
N THR A 4 -7.09 6.32 3.99
CA THR A 4 -8.08 6.49 2.93
C THR A 4 -9.21 5.49 3.15
N ARG A 5 -10.45 5.99 3.16
CA ARG A 5 -11.64 5.15 3.20
C ARG A 5 -12.03 4.83 1.77
N ILE A 6 -12.07 3.56 1.44
CA ILE A 6 -12.47 3.05 0.12
C ILE A 6 -13.80 2.31 0.29
N ALA A 7 -14.77 2.54 -0.60
CA ALA A 7 -16.06 1.85 -0.55
C ALA A 7 -16.65 1.68 -1.95
N ASP A 8 -17.21 0.50 -2.24
CA ASP A 8 -17.93 0.18 -3.49
C ASP A 8 -19.47 0.36 -3.36
N GLY A 9 -19.93 0.84 -2.21
CA GLY A 9 -21.35 0.98 -1.86
C GLY A 9 -21.95 -0.21 -1.11
N THR A 10 -21.25 -1.33 -1.02
CA THR A 10 -21.69 -2.57 -0.31
C THR A 10 -20.73 -2.95 0.80
N ALA A 11 -19.43 -2.78 0.57
CA ALA A 11 -18.34 -2.99 1.51
C ALA A 11 -17.60 -1.66 1.77
N THR A 12 -16.84 -1.63 2.85
CA THR A 12 -15.92 -0.53 3.15
C THR A 12 -14.60 -1.14 3.57
N ALA A 13 -13.53 -0.67 2.94
CA ALA A 13 -12.15 -0.93 3.31
C ALA A 13 -11.51 0.38 3.77
N TYR A 14 -10.56 0.26 4.68
CA TYR A 14 -9.75 1.38 5.14
C TYR A 14 -8.30 1.04 4.85
N THR A 15 -7.64 1.86 4.04
CA THR A 15 -6.19 1.77 3.87
C THR A 15 -5.52 2.49 5.02
N VAL A 16 -4.50 1.85 5.60
CA VAL A 16 -3.71 2.38 6.70
C VAL A 16 -2.26 2.38 6.28
N GLY A 17 -1.81 3.52 5.76
CA GLY A 17 -0.40 3.68 5.41
C GLY A 17 -0.06 2.99 4.09
N VAL A 18 0.35 3.83 3.16
CA VAL A 18 1.33 3.50 2.14
C VAL A 18 2.66 3.86 2.79
N GLU A 19 3.49 2.86 3.10
CA GLU A 19 4.85 3.12 3.59
C GLU A 19 5.84 2.72 2.51
N ARG A 20 6.71 3.66 2.15
CA ARG A 20 7.81 3.36 1.25
C ARG A 20 8.90 2.67 2.05
N LEU A 21 9.10 1.40 1.73
CA LEU A 21 10.22 0.61 2.25
C LEU A 21 11.41 0.87 1.35
N ASP A 22 12.53 1.31 1.93
CA ASP A 22 13.80 1.43 1.24
C ASP A 22 14.76 0.35 1.78
N PRO A 23 15.14 -0.66 0.97
CA PRO A 23 16.01 -1.72 1.43
C PRO A 23 17.41 -1.23 1.82
N ASP A 24 17.83 -0.02 1.40
CA ASP A 24 19.07 0.59 1.87
C ASP A 24 18.95 1.08 3.33
N ASP A 25 17.74 1.47 3.77
CA ASP A 25 17.44 1.91 5.14
C ASP A 25 17.01 0.74 6.05
N ASP A 26 16.43 -0.34 5.49
CA ASP A 26 15.91 -1.52 6.19
C ASP A 26 16.50 -2.85 5.66
N PRO A 27 17.80 -3.13 5.85
CA PRO A 27 18.46 -4.32 5.29
C PRO A 27 17.92 -5.65 5.83
N GLU A 28 17.23 -5.66 6.97
CA GLU A 28 16.53 -6.83 7.51
C GLU A 28 15.39 -7.34 6.59
N LEU A 29 14.96 -6.56 5.60
CA LEU A 29 13.92 -6.92 4.64
C LEU A 29 14.44 -7.68 3.41
N GLU A 30 15.76 -7.64 3.14
CA GLU A 30 16.36 -8.36 2.01
C GLU A 30 16.02 -9.88 1.99
N PRO A 31 16.04 -10.62 3.12
CA PRO A 31 15.67 -12.05 3.13
C PRO A 31 14.21 -12.32 2.74
N ALA A 32 13.34 -11.31 2.85
CA ALA A 32 11.95 -11.40 2.44
C ALA A 32 11.74 -11.02 0.95
N GLY A 33 12.83 -10.69 0.23
CA GLY A 33 12.81 -10.41 -1.21
C GLY A 33 12.66 -8.93 -1.58
N TYR A 34 12.79 -8.02 -0.63
CA TYR A 34 12.79 -6.58 -0.88
C TYR A 34 14.19 -6.12 -1.30
N HIS A 35 14.36 -5.84 -2.59
CA HIS A 35 15.64 -5.42 -3.18
C HIS A 35 15.55 -4.08 -3.93
N SER A 36 14.39 -3.45 -3.91
CA SER A 36 14.14 -2.14 -4.49
C SER A 36 13.13 -1.40 -3.63
N PRO A 37 13.10 -0.06 -3.69
CA PRO A 37 12.05 0.70 -3.02
C PRO A 37 10.66 0.21 -3.44
N GLN A 38 9.83 -0.12 -2.47
CA GLN A 38 8.47 -0.65 -2.68
C GLN A 38 7.51 -0.02 -1.69
N LEU A 39 6.23 0.04 -2.08
CA LEU A 39 5.17 0.54 -1.23
C LEU A 39 4.49 -0.65 -0.53
N LEU A 40 4.48 -0.63 0.80
CA LEU A 40 3.73 -1.57 1.62
C LEU A 40 2.35 -0.99 1.89
N TYR A 41 1.30 -1.75 1.53
CA TYR A 41 -0.08 -1.38 1.84
C TYR A 41 -0.60 -2.19 3.02
N ALA A 42 -1.33 -1.52 3.92
CA ALA A 42 -2.22 -2.21 4.86
C ALA A 42 -3.68 -1.88 4.53
N VAL A 43 -4.50 -2.92 4.37
CA VAL A 43 -5.94 -2.79 4.13
C VAL A 43 -6.72 -3.48 5.24
N MET A 44 -7.60 -2.72 5.88
CA MET A 44 -8.51 -3.20 6.91
C MET A 44 -9.92 -3.29 6.35
N THR A 45 -10.58 -4.43 6.59
CA THR A 45 -11.99 -4.67 6.26
C THR A 45 -12.73 -5.18 7.50
N PRO A 46 -14.07 -5.20 7.51
CA PRO A 46 -14.85 -5.88 8.53
C PRO A 46 -14.60 -7.40 8.50
N GLY A 47 -13.52 -7.85 9.15
CA GLY A 47 -13.19 -9.27 9.30
C GLY A 47 -11.74 -9.64 8.96
N ALA A 48 -10.97 -8.75 8.34
CA ALA A 48 -9.56 -9.02 8.02
C ALA A 48 -8.72 -7.75 8.00
N VAL A 49 -7.45 -7.91 8.38
CA VAL A 49 -6.38 -6.95 8.11
C VAL A 49 -5.36 -7.67 7.25
N VAL A 50 -5.09 -7.12 6.07
CA VAL A 50 -4.19 -7.69 5.07
C VAL A 50 -3.10 -6.68 4.76
N THR A 51 -1.85 -7.13 4.77
CA THR A 51 -0.69 -6.33 4.40
C THR A 51 0.11 -7.05 3.33
N ASP A 52 0.37 -6.37 2.21
CA ASP A 52 1.19 -6.90 1.11
C ASP A 52 1.75 -5.72 0.30
N TYR A 53 2.80 -5.96 -0.46
CA TYR A 53 3.38 -5.00 -1.42
C TYR A 53 2.86 -5.24 -2.84
N ASP A 54 2.28 -6.41 -3.10
CA ASP A 54 1.66 -6.78 -4.37
C ASP A 54 0.15 -6.60 -4.25
N VAL A 55 -0.39 -5.60 -4.95
CA VAL A 55 -1.83 -5.27 -4.96
C VAL A 55 -2.71 -6.45 -5.39
N HIS A 56 -2.22 -7.36 -6.24
CA HIS A 56 -2.95 -8.54 -6.68
C HIS A 56 -2.91 -9.68 -5.64
N ARG A 57 -1.84 -9.80 -4.87
CA ARG A 57 -1.83 -10.70 -3.70
C ARG A 57 -2.73 -10.17 -2.60
N LEU A 58 -2.67 -8.86 -2.34
CA LEU A 58 -3.53 -8.18 -1.38
C LEU A 58 -5.01 -8.41 -1.69
N ALA A 59 -5.44 -8.17 -2.93
CA ALA A 59 -6.82 -8.37 -3.35
C ALA A 59 -7.30 -9.81 -3.19
N ARG A 60 -6.43 -10.81 -3.41
CA ARG A 60 -6.77 -12.23 -3.22
C ARG A 60 -6.89 -12.64 -1.76
N ALA A 61 -6.22 -11.93 -0.87
CA ALA A 61 -6.29 -12.15 0.58
C ALA A 61 -7.46 -11.42 1.22
N LEU A 62 -8.05 -10.43 0.53
CA LEU A 62 -9.26 -9.74 0.99
C LEU A 62 -10.51 -10.62 0.77
N PRO A 63 -11.51 -10.51 1.67
CA PRO A 63 -12.76 -11.23 1.51
C PRO A 63 -13.61 -10.63 0.37
N GLY A 64 -14.08 -11.50 -0.54
CA GLY A 64 -14.99 -11.11 -1.61
C GLY A 64 -14.29 -10.62 -2.89
N ASP A 65 -15.02 -9.85 -3.71
CA ASP A 65 -14.43 -9.18 -4.89
C ASP A 65 -13.82 -7.85 -4.44
N ALA A 66 -12.49 -7.79 -4.47
CA ALA A 66 -11.71 -6.64 -4.03
C ALA A 66 -11.08 -5.86 -5.19
N GLY A 67 -11.59 -6.02 -6.42
CA GLY A 67 -11.08 -5.28 -7.60
C GLY A 67 -11.08 -3.76 -7.40
N TRP A 68 -12.12 -3.22 -6.76
CA TRP A 68 -12.26 -1.80 -6.44
C TRP A 68 -11.21 -1.28 -5.44
N VAL A 69 -10.63 -2.15 -4.60
CA VAL A 69 -9.51 -1.78 -3.72
C VAL A 69 -8.23 -1.64 -4.54
N VAL A 70 -8.00 -2.50 -5.53
CA VAL A 70 -6.80 -2.47 -6.38
C VAL A 70 -6.74 -1.20 -7.21
N ASP A 71 -7.86 -0.79 -7.79
CA ASP A 71 -7.93 0.42 -8.61
C ASP A 71 -7.56 1.66 -7.78
N GLU A 72 -8.09 1.77 -6.57
CA GLU A 72 -7.81 2.88 -5.65
C GLU A 72 -6.39 2.85 -5.08
N LEU A 73 -5.83 1.66 -4.85
CA LEU A 73 -4.42 1.52 -4.45
C LEU A 73 -3.46 1.92 -5.57
N ARG A 74 -3.81 1.65 -6.84
CA ARG A 74 -3.00 2.08 -7.99
C ARG A 74 -2.96 3.60 -8.15
N ASP A 75 -4.08 4.26 -7.86
CA ASP A 75 -4.14 5.71 -7.87
C ASP A 75 -3.27 6.31 -6.75
N LEU A 76 -3.28 5.71 -5.55
CA LEU A 76 -2.39 6.10 -4.45
C LEU A 76 -0.91 5.86 -4.76
N ASP A 77 -0.60 4.74 -5.41
CA ASP A 77 0.75 4.42 -5.87
C ASP A 77 1.31 5.50 -6.78
N TYR A 78 0.48 5.97 -7.71
CA TYR A 78 0.87 7.03 -8.62
C TYR A 78 1.11 8.35 -7.89
N GLU A 79 0.32 8.68 -6.87
CA GLU A 79 0.55 9.88 -6.05
C GLU A 79 1.85 9.78 -5.23
N ASP A 80 2.08 8.68 -4.50
CA ASP A 80 3.21 8.56 -3.57
C ASP A 80 4.55 8.23 -4.27
N LEU A 81 4.54 7.57 -5.44
CA LEU A 81 5.76 7.41 -6.27
C LEU A 81 6.07 8.65 -7.12
N ALA A 82 5.05 9.45 -7.49
CA ALA A 82 5.26 10.70 -8.22
C ALA A 82 5.59 11.89 -7.31
N ASP A 83 5.58 11.71 -5.98
CA ASP A 83 6.10 12.69 -5.03
C ASP A 83 7.59 12.35 -4.74
N PRO A 84 8.55 12.92 -5.50
CA PRO A 84 9.94 12.84 -5.11
C PRO A 84 10.10 13.70 -3.87
N ASP A 85 9.95 13.11 -2.69
CA ASP A 85 10.36 13.64 -1.39
C ASP A 85 10.59 15.17 -1.37
N PRO A 86 9.63 16.00 -0.95
CA PRO A 86 9.82 17.45 -0.90
C PRO A 86 10.94 17.89 0.07
N THR A 87 11.60 16.96 0.77
CA THR A 87 12.71 17.24 1.69
C THR A 87 14.08 17.36 1.00
N ARG A 88 14.17 17.25 -0.33
CA ARG A 88 15.42 17.52 -1.09
C ARG A 88 15.35 18.77 -1.97
N ALA A 89 14.63 19.80 -1.53
CA ALA A 89 14.60 21.10 -2.22
C ALA A 89 15.58 22.15 -1.64
N ASP A 90 16.25 21.89 -0.51
CA ASP A 90 17.22 22.82 0.08
C ASP A 90 18.49 22.09 0.56
N ALA A 91 19.49 21.94 -0.32
CA ALA A 91 20.88 21.65 0.04
C ALA A 91 21.85 22.28 -0.98
#